data_AF-A0A067K7Y6-F1
#
_entry.id   AF-A0A067K7Y6-F1
#
_cell.length_a   1.000
_cell.length_b   1.000
_cell.length_c   1.000
_cell.angle_alpha   90.00
_cell.angle_beta   90.00
_cell.angle_gamma   90.00
#
_symmetry.space_group_name_H-M   'P 1'
#
loop_
_entity.id
_entity.type
_entity.pdbx_description
1 polymer ?
#
loop_
_entity_poly.entity_id
_entity_poly.type
_entity_poly.pdbx_seq_one_letter_code
_entity_poly.pdbx_strand_id
1 'polypeptide(L)'
;MATGSVEESTSAFVDDYETLISTTDVELLKRAWRNEKAAPEILHYEASLVQRIKEQIELASVKSKVLIDSVEKSDEMATGSVEESTSAFVDDYETLISTTDVELLKRAWRNEKAAPEILHYEASLVQRIKEQIELAEQNVEIFEADGVDPLTVSLYQMDLDRTQFLLRSYLRVRLQKIEEYLFHILKTDDSLNRLSKQEQMFARRCTDDLGKHLDQTVLSKLPDNYQSILKQSITSEEDDMVPAPRLDTFVICKAKQYLSSMDIEPEYSTEITEMERDLLTFVCYKFIKKPLEQGKIDLV
;
A
#
# COMPACT_ATOMS: atom_id res chain seq x y z
N MET A 1 -17.40 40.32 -49.13
CA MET A 1 -15.99 39.86 -49.19
C MET A 1 -15.25 40.67 -48.12
N ALA A 2 -15.36 40.23 -46.86
CA ALA A 2 -14.41 39.36 -46.14
C ALA A 2 -13.20 40.21 -45.65
N THR A 3 -13.30 40.86 -44.49
CA THR A 3 -12.95 40.38 -43.13
C THR A 3 -11.48 39.96 -43.01
N GLY A 4 -10.66 40.86 -42.45
CA GLY A 4 -9.25 40.65 -42.16
C GLY A 4 -9.01 40.12 -40.74
N SER A 5 -8.29 39.00 -40.69
CA SER A 5 -7.16 38.66 -39.81
C SER A 5 -7.21 39.05 -38.33
N VAL A 6 -7.63 38.11 -37.48
CA VAL A 6 -7.33 38.03 -36.04
C VAL A 6 -7.00 36.58 -35.70
N GLU A 7 -5.83 36.06 -36.12
CA GLU A 7 -5.39 34.70 -35.77
C GLU A 7 -3.86 34.57 -35.54
N GLU A 8 -3.16 35.67 -35.20
CA GLU A 8 -1.68 35.61 -35.02
C GLU A 8 -1.21 35.73 -33.56
N SER A 9 -2.10 35.76 -32.58
CA SER A 9 -1.75 36.02 -31.18
C SER A 9 -1.92 34.84 -30.21
N THR A 10 -2.38 33.68 -30.68
CA THR A 10 -2.60 32.49 -29.83
C THR A 10 -1.51 31.42 -29.95
N SER A 11 -0.71 31.39 -31.03
CA SER A 11 0.36 30.38 -31.17
C SER A 11 1.60 30.70 -30.31
N ALA A 12 1.92 31.97 -30.10
CA ALA A 12 3.09 32.38 -29.32
C ALA A 12 2.98 32.08 -27.82
N PHE A 13 1.77 31.83 -27.31
CA PHE A 13 1.53 31.55 -25.89
C PHE A 13 1.61 30.05 -25.55
N VAL A 14 1.50 29.18 -26.56
CA VAL A 14 1.53 27.72 -26.40
C VAL A 14 2.95 27.18 -26.46
N ASP A 15 3.83 27.77 -27.28
CA ASP A 15 5.25 27.41 -27.37
C ASP A 15 6.05 27.71 -26.08
N ASP A 16 5.56 28.66 -25.27
CA ASP A 16 6.14 28.97 -23.95
C ASP A 16 5.79 27.91 -22.88
N TYR A 17 4.75 27.08 -23.10
CA TYR A 17 4.31 26.08 -22.12
C TYR A 17 5.16 24.79 -22.19
N GLU A 18 5.58 24.40 -23.39
CA GLU A 18 6.51 23.27 -23.59
C GLU A 18 7.94 23.58 -23.12
N THR A 19 8.34 24.85 -23.15
CA THR A 19 9.68 25.30 -22.73
C THR A 19 9.81 25.55 -21.23
N LEU A 20 8.70 25.57 -20.48
CA LEU A 20 8.66 25.85 -19.04
C LEU A 20 8.78 24.61 -18.14
N ILE A 21 8.58 23.42 -18.70
CA ILE A 21 9.03 22.17 -18.09
C ILE A 21 10.42 21.94 -18.67
N SER A 22 11.48 22.12 -17.87
CA SER A 22 12.80 21.66 -18.31
C SER A 22 12.71 20.15 -18.50
N THR A 23 12.50 19.71 -19.74
CA THR A 23 12.35 18.31 -20.16
C THR A 23 13.44 17.42 -19.57
N THR A 24 14.60 18.01 -19.31
CA THR A 24 15.77 17.43 -18.67
C THR A 24 15.54 16.93 -17.24
N ASP A 25 14.93 17.70 -16.34
CA ASP A 25 14.76 17.27 -14.94
C ASP A 25 13.70 16.15 -14.83
N VAL A 26 12.64 16.21 -15.63
CA VAL A 26 11.64 15.14 -15.72
C VAL A 26 12.26 13.85 -16.30
N GLU A 27 13.10 13.96 -17.33
CA GLU A 27 13.85 12.83 -17.88
C GLU A 27 14.85 12.23 -16.88
N LEU A 28 15.54 13.08 -16.10
CA LEU A 28 16.44 12.66 -15.04
C LEU A 28 15.69 11.92 -13.93
N LEU A 29 14.49 12.37 -13.55
CA LEU A 29 13.66 11.68 -12.56
C LEU A 29 13.16 10.34 -13.10
N LYS A 30 12.70 10.29 -14.35
CA LYS A 30 12.32 9.03 -15.03
C LYS A 30 13.50 8.06 -15.09
N ARG A 31 14.72 8.56 -15.32
CA ARG A 31 15.95 7.75 -15.31
C ARG A 31 16.30 7.26 -13.91
N ALA A 32 16.27 8.12 -12.89
CA ALA A 32 16.54 7.76 -11.51
C ALA A 32 15.56 6.67 -11.02
N TRP A 33 14.27 6.83 -11.32
CA TRP A 33 13.23 5.86 -11.00
C TRP A 33 13.45 4.50 -11.70
N ARG A 34 13.77 4.49 -13.00
CA ARG A 34 14.09 3.24 -13.73
C ARG A 34 15.27 2.50 -13.12
N ASN A 35 16.28 3.24 -12.67
CA ASN A 35 17.46 2.67 -12.04
C ASN A 35 17.12 2.09 -10.65
N GLU A 36 16.31 2.80 -9.86
CA GLU A 36 15.85 2.33 -8.55
C GLU A 36 14.99 1.06 -8.67
N LYS A 37 14.14 0.98 -9.70
CA LYS A 37 13.31 -0.20 -10.00
C LYS A 37 14.14 -1.45 -10.36
N ALA A 38 15.33 -1.26 -10.95
CA ALA A 38 16.21 -2.34 -11.39
C ALA A 38 17.32 -2.69 -10.38
N ALA A 39 17.51 -1.88 -9.33
CA ALA A 39 18.60 -2.05 -8.38
C ALA A 39 18.23 -3.05 -7.27
N PRO A 40 19.14 -3.97 -6.90
CA PRO A 40 18.96 -4.84 -5.73
C PRO A 40 19.17 -4.10 -4.39
N GLU A 41 19.72 -2.88 -4.42
CA GLU A 41 20.00 -2.03 -3.25
C GLU A 41 19.35 -0.65 -3.41
N ILE A 42 19.08 0.03 -2.28
CA ILE A 42 18.50 1.39 -2.28
C ILE A 42 19.57 2.37 -2.76
N LEU A 43 19.29 3.04 -3.89
CA LEU A 43 20.17 4.05 -4.47
C LEU A 43 20.14 5.37 -3.68
N HIS A 44 21.17 6.18 -3.86
CA HIS A 44 21.27 7.49 -3.21
C HIS A 44 20.09 8.40 -3.59
N TYR A 45 19.42 8.96 -2.59
CA TYR A 45 18.30 9.88 -2.79
C TYR A 45 18.77 11.21 -3.39
N GLU A 46 18.38 11.50 -4.63
CA GLU A 46 18.71 12.76 -5.31
C GLU A 46 17.82 13.92 -4.83
N ALA A 47 18.05 14.38 -3.61
CA ALA A 47 17.25 15.43 -2.95
C ALA A 47 17.14 16.70 -3.80
N SER A 48 18.22 17.11 -4.48
CA SER A 48 18.23 18.31 -5.32
C SER A 48 17.34 18.19 -6.56
N LEU A 49 17.27 17.00 -7.17
CA LEU A 49 16.43 16.76 -8.34
C LEU A 49 14.95 16.76 -7.95
N VAL A 50 14.63 16.04 -6.87
CA VAL A 50 13.27 15.95 -6.36
C VAL A 50 12.77 17.32 -5.89
N GLN A 51 13.63 18.13 -5.27
CA GLN A 51 13.27 19.47 -4.83
C GLN A 51 12.94 20.40 -6.02
N ARG A 52 13.77 20.41 -7.07
CA ARG A 52 13.49 21.21 -8.27
C ARG A 52 12.18 20.81 -8.95
N ILE A 53 11.91 19.51 -9.04
CA ILE A 53 10.67 19.02 -9.65
C ILE A 53 9.44 19.37 -8.80
N LYS A 54 9.57 19.30 -7.46
CA LYS A 54 8.51 19.77 -6.56
C LYS A 54 8.21 21.25 -6.75
N GLU A 55 9.25 22.08 -6.81
CA GLU A 55 9.11 23.52 -7.06
C GLU A 55 8.47 23.80 -8.44
N GLN A 56 8.82 23.02 -9.47
CA GLN A 56 8.20 23.11 -10.79
C GLN A 56 6.72 22.72 -10.79
N ILE A 57 6.35 21.64 -10.09
CA ILE A 57 4.96 21.20 -9.94
C ILE A 57 4.15 22.25 -9.17
N GLU A 58 4.71 22.81 -8.11
CA GLU A 58 4.06 23.84 -7.31
C GLU A 58 3.85 25.13 -8.12
N LEU A 59 4.85 25.55 -8.91
CA LEU A 59 4.73 26.66 -9.85
C LEU A 59 3.68 26.40 -10.93
N ALA A 60 3.61 25.19 -11.48
CA ALA A 60 2.60 24.80 -12.46
C ALA A 60 1.19 24.81 -11.85
N SER A 61 1.05 24.34 -10.61
CA SER A 61 -0.21 24.35 -9.86
C SER A 61 -0.68 25.79 -9.56
N VAL A 62 0.23 26.66 -9.11
CA VAL A 62 -0.08 28.08 -8.86
C VAL A 62 -0.47 28.78 -10.16
N LYS A 63 0.24 28.54 -11.26
CA LYS A 63 -0.10 29.12 -12.58
C LYS A 63 -1.44 28.63 -13.10
N SER A 64 -1.74 27.34 -12.97
CA SER A 64 -3.05 26.77 -13.34
C SER A 64 -4.17 27.39 -12.52
N LYS A 65 -3.97 27.56 -11.21
CA LYS A 65 -4.93 28.24 -10.33
C LYS A 65 -5.16 29.70 -10.71
N VAL A 66 -4.10 30.46 -11.03
CA VAL A 66 -4.23 31.84 -11.53
C VAL A 66 -4.97 31.88 -12.88
N LEU A 67 -4.77 30.89 -13.75
CA LEU A 67 -5.49 30.80 -15.02
C LEU A 67 -6.99 30.52 -14.78
N ILE A 68 -7.32 29.60 -13.88
CA ILE A 68 -8.69 29.27 -13.49
C ILE A 68 -9.37 30.48 -12.85
N ASP A 69 -8.72 31.14 -11.88
CA ASP A 69 -9.24 32.36 -11.25
C ASP A 69 -9.42 33.49 -12.29
N SER A 70 -8.59 33.56 -13.33
CA SER A 70 -8.74 34.53 -14.42
C SER A 70 -9.92 34.21 -15.34
N VAL A 71 -10.22 32.93 -15.56
CA VAL A 71 -11.40 32.45 -16.31
C VAL A 71 -12.67 32.64 -15.49
N GLU A 72 -12.67 32.28 -14.20
CA GLU A 72 -13.79 32.48 -13.28
C GLU A 72 -14.10 33.95 -13.06
N LYS A 73 -13.09 34.83 -12.98
CA LYS A 73 -13.31 36.28 -12.89
C LYS A 73 -13.88 36.89 -14.18
N SER A 74 -13.69 36.21 -15.32
CA SER A 74 -14.33 36.56 -16.59
C SER A 74 -15.81 36.15 -16.59
N ASP A 75 -16.16 35.06 -15.91
CA ASP A 75 -17.54 34.58 -15.72
C ASP A 75 -18.29 35.25 -14.54
N GLU A 76 -17.60 35.69 -13.48
CA GLU A 76 -18.18 36.44 -12.37
C GLU A 76 -18.58 37.88 -12.75
N MET A 77 -17.99 38.46 -13.80
CA MET A 77 -18.53 39.67 -14.41
C MET A 77 -19.90 39.44 -15.08
N ALA A 78 -20.33 38.19 -15.27
CA ALA A 78 -21.65 37.83 -15.80
C ALA A 78 -22.68 37.42 -14.74
N THR A 79 -22.30 37.04 -13.51
CA THR A 79 -23.26 36.72 -12.44
C THR A 79 -22.68 36.97 -11.06
N GLY A 80 -23.34 37.83 -10.28
CA GLY A 80 -22.88 38.23 -8.95
C GLY A 80 -23.24 37.26 -7.81
N SER A 81 -22.32 37.23 -6.85
CA SER A 81 -22.41 36.94 -5.40
C SER A 81 -22.81 35.54 -4.94
N VAL A 82 -21.89 34.84 -4.25
CA VAL A 82 -22.04 34.35 -2.85
C VAL A 82 -20.64 34.10 -2.27
N GLU A 83 -20.27 34.79 -1.18
CA GLU A 83 -19.19 34.37 -0.26
C GLU A 83 -19.80 33.73 1.00
N GLU A 84 -18.94 33.00 1.72
CA GLU A 84 -19.12 32.29 3.01
C GLU A 84 -19.64 30.85 2.97
N SER A 85 -18.71 29.89 2.90
CA SER A 85 -18.74 28.58 3.59
C SER A 85 -17.43 27.82 3.35
N THR A 86 -16.36 28.12 4.08
CA THR A 86 -15.06 27.43 3.89
C THR A 86 -14.67 26.51 5.06
N SER A 87 -15.32 26.60 6.23
CA SER A 87 -14.98 25.76 7.39
C SER A 87 -15.76 24.45 7.47
N ALA A 88 -16.97 24.38 6.91
CA ALA A 88 -17.78 23.16 6.86
C ALA A 88 -17.38 22.20 5.72
N PHE A 89 -16.69 22.72 4.70
CA PHE A 89 -16.23 21.93 3.55
C PHE A 89 -15.04 21.03 3.87
N VAL A 90 -14.28 21.28 4.96
CA VAL A 90 -13.06 20.51 5.25
C VAL A 90 -13.39 19.15 5.85
N ASP A 91 -14.36 19.08 6.78
CA ASP A 91 -14.88 17.81 7.34
C ASP A 91 -15.70 17.02 6.30
N ASP A 92 -16.40 17.72 5.40
CA ASP A 92 -17.17 17.10 4.31
C ASP A 92 -16.22 16.56 3.21
N TYR A 93 -15.10 17.23 2.93
CA TYR A 93 -14.07 16.76 1.99
C TYR A 93 -13.36 15.49 2.48
N GLU A 94 -13.06 15.39 3.77
CA GLU A 94 -12.45 14.19 4.37
C GLU A 94 -13.41 12.99 4.40
N THR A 95 -14.72 13.25 4.40
CA THR A 95 -15.78 12.23 4.30
C THR A 95 -16.15 11.88 2.84
N LEU A 96 -16.02 12.85 1.92
CA LEU A 96 -16.23 12.70 0.47
C LEU A 96 -15.04 12.04 -0.24
N ILE A 97 -13.83 12.12 0.34
CA ILE A 97 -12.76 11.13 0.10
C ILE A 97 -13.19 9.84 0.81
N SER A 98 -14.23 9.21 0.27
CA SER A 98 -14.51 7.80 0.50
C SER A 98 -13.20 7.03 0.53
N THR A 99 -12.85 6.41 1.66
CA THR A 99 -11.54 5.75 1.88
C THR A 99 -11.22 4.91 0.66
N THR A 100 -10.30 5.37 -0.17
CA THR A 100 -10.09 4.74 -1.47
C THR A 100 -9.65 3.29 -1.22
N ASP A 101 -10.00 2.37 -2.12
CA ASP A 101 -9.52 0.98 -1.96
C ASP A 101 -7.99 0.94 -1.80
N VAL A 102 -7.28 1.91 -2.41
CA VAL A 102 -5.83 2.08 -2.26
C VAL A 102 -5.42 2.42 -0.82
N GLU A 103 -6.16 3.26 -0.10
CA GLU A 103 -5.91 3.56 1.32
C GLU A 103 -6.20 2.37 2.23
N LEU A 104 -7.28 1.64 1.95
CA LEU A 104 -7.60 0.39 2.63
C LEU A 104 -6.48 -0.65 2.41
N LEU A 105 -5.94 -0.73 1.19
CA LEU A 105 -4.82 -1.61 0.89
C LEU A 105 -3.53 -1.16 1.58
N LYS A 106 -3.24 0.14 1.63
CA LYS A 106 -2.09 0.68 2.40
C LYS A 106 -2.18 0.33 3.87
N ARG A 107 -3.37 0.39 4.45
CA ARG A 107 -3.66 -0.01 5.83
C ARG A 107 -3.44 -1.51 6.02
N ALA A 108 -4.06 -2.36 5.19
CA ALA A 108 -3.88 -3.81 5.26
C ALA A 108 -2.40 -4.20 5.11
N TRP A 109 -1.68 -3.55 4.19
CA TRP A 109 -0.24 -3.74 3.99
C TRP A 109 0.60 -3.38 5.21
N ARG A 110 0.36 -2.22 5.86
CA ARG A 110 1.07 -1.85 7.08
C ARG A 110 0.79 -2.83 8.22
N ASN A 111 -0.47 -3.17 8.42
CA ASN A 111 -0.89 -4.12 9.44
C ASN A 111 -0.23 -5.49 9.22
N GLU A 112 -0.24 -5.98 7.99
CA GLU A 112 0.43 -7.23 7.64
C GLU A 112 1.95 -7.14 7.86
N LYS A 113 2.60 -6.04 7.46
CA LYS A 113 4.04 -5.90 7.63
C LYS A 113 4.49 -5.86 9.10
N ALA A 114 3.69 -5.24 9.97
CA ALA A 114 4.03 -5.06 11.38
C ALA A 114 3.58 -6.22 12.28
N ALA A 115 2.57 -7.00 11.89
CA ALA A 115 2.08 -8.12 12.68
C ALA A 115 3.06 -9.32 12.67
N PRO A 116 3.31 -9.99 13.81
CA PRO A 116 4.18 -11.17 13.88
C PRO A 116 3.53 -12.45 13.35
N GLU A 117 2.20 -12.49 13.19
CA GLU A 117 1.44 -13.61 12.64
C GLU A 117 0.78 -13.22 11.31
N ILE A 118 0.24 -14.21 10.60
CA ILE A 118 -0.55 -13.98 9.38
C ILE A 118 -1.93 -13.38 9.72
N LEU A 119 -2.27 -12.27 9.09
CA LEU A 119 -3.59 -11.63 9.25
C LEU A 119 -4.62 -12.20 8.25
N HIS A 120 -5.89 -11.82 8.43
CA HIS A 120 -6.96 -12.24 7.52
C HIS A 120 -6.75 -11.70 6.11
N TYR A 121 -6.91 -12.57 5.10
CA TYR A 121 -6.80 -12.18 3.70
C TYR A 121 -8.01 -11.35 3.27
N GLU A 122 -7.78 -10.09 2.95
CA GLU A 122 -8.80 -9.16 2.45
C GLU A 122 -9.22 -9.46 0.99
N ALA A 123 -9.93 -10.57 0.78
CA ALA A 123 -10.26 -11.07 -0.56
C ALA A 123 -11.06 -10.08 -1.41
N SER A 124 -12.05 -9.42 -0.80
CA SER A 124 -12.93 -8.47 -1.50
C SER A 124 -12.15 -7.22 -1.93
N LEU A 125 -11.29 -6.70 -1.05
CA LEU A 125 -10.45 -5.54 -1.33
C LEU A 125 -9.42 -5.83 -2.42
N VAL A 126 -8.70 -6.96 -2.31
CA VAL A 126 -7.71 -7.34 -3.31
C VAL A 126 -8.35 -7.53 -4.68
N GLN A 127 -9.56 -8.11 -4.73
CA GLN A 127 -10.28 -8.26 -5.99
C GLN A 127 -10.63 -6.90 -6.62
N ARG A 128 -11.20 -5.96 -5.84
CA ARG A 128 -11.51 -4.62 -6.34
C ARG A 128 -10.27 -3.87 -6.82
N ILE A 129 -9.16 -3.96 -6.09
CA ILE A 129 -7.89 -3.34 -6.51
C ILE A 129 -7.38 -3.94 -7.83
N LYS A 130 -7.46 -5.26 -8.00
CA LYS A 130 -7.05 -5.90 -9.26
C LYS A 130 -7.86 -5.40 -10.44
N GLU A 131 -9.18 -5.31 -10.27
CA GLU A 131 -10.09 -4.75 -11.28
C GLU A 131 -9.79 -3.28 -11.58
N GLN A 132 -9.51 -2.46 -10.54
CA GLN A 132 -9.12 -1.06 -10.71
C GLN A 132 -7.77 -0.92 -11.45
N ILE A 133 -6.80 -1.77 -11.16
CA ILE A 133 -5.51 -1.81 -11.87
C ILE A 133 -5.73 -2.16 -13.34
N GLU A 134 -6.53 -3.18 -13.64
CA GLU A 134 -6.82 -3.61 -15.02
C GLU A 134 -7.52 -2.51 -15.83
N LEU A 135 -8.49 -1.81 -15.22
CA LEU A 135 -9.15 -0.68 -15.86
C LEU A 135 -8.20 0.51 -16.06
N ALA A 136 -7.34 0.79 -15.08
CA ALA A 136 -6.35 1.86 -15.18
C ALA A 136 -5.29 1.58 -16.25
N GLU A 137 -4.87 0.32 -16.40
CA GLU A 137 -4.00 -0.12 -17.50
C GLU A 137 -4.63 0.19 -18.87
N GLN A 138 -5.89 -0.23 -19.07
CA GLN A 138 -6.62 0.03 -20.31
C GLN A 138 -6.79 1.53 -20.59
N ASN A 139 -7.09 2.32 -19.56
CA ASN A 139 -7.23 3.77 -19.71
C ASN A 139 -5.92 4.45 -20.12
N VAL A 140 -4.79 4.01 -19.56
CA VAL A 140 -3.48 4.54 -19.97
C VAL A 140 -3.18 4.22 -21.43
N GLU A 141 -3.47 2.99 -21.87
CA GLU A 141 -3.32 2.60 -23.28
C GLU A 141 -4.19 3.46 -24.23
N ILE A 142 -5.42 3.76 -23.82
CA ILE A 142 -6.33 4.64 -24.58
C ILE A 142 -5.80 6.08 -24.62
N PHE A 143 -5.33 6.63 -23.49
CA PHE A 143 -4.79 7.99 -23.46
C PHE A 143 -3.53 8.15 -24.32
N GLU A 144 -2.69 7.10 -24.39
CA GLU A 144 -1.56 7.05 -25.31
C GLU A 144 -2.01 7.07 -26.78
N ALA A 145 -3.08 6.34 -27.11
CA ALA A 145 -3.63 6.26 -28.46
C ALA A 145 -4.34 7.56 -28.91
N ASP A 146 -5.06 8.21 -28.00
CA ASP A 146 -5.83 9.44 -28.25
C ASP A 146 -4.94 10.69 -28.34
N GLY A 147 -3.63 10.56 -28.10
CA GLY A 147 -2.68 11.67 -28.15
C GLY A 147 -2.87 12.67 -27.02
N VAL A 148 -3.33 12.21 -25.85
CA VAL A 148 -3.39 13.02 -24.63
C VAL A 148 -1.99 13.52 -24.28
N ASP A 149 -1.91 14.69 -23.65
CA ASP A 149 -0.66 15.29 -23.18
C ASP A 149 0.27 14.23 -22.50
N PRO A 150 1.52 14.07 -22.97
CA PRO A 150 2.45 13.07 -22.44
C PRO A 150 2.73 13.19 -20.94
N LEU A 151 2.64 14.39 -20.36
CA LEU A 151 2.81 14.58 -18.93
C LEU A 151 1.64 13.95 -18.15
N THR A 152 0.41 14.16 -18.62
CA THR A 152 -0.80 13.58 -18.04
C THR A 152 -0.77 12.05 -18.08
N VAL A 153 -0.42 11.45 -19.22
CA VAL A 153 -0.24 10.00 -19.35
C VAL A 153 0.83 9.49 -18.38
N SER A 154 1.96 10.20 -18.29
CA SER A 154 3.04 9.83 -17.36
C SER A 154 2.61 9.86 -15.90
N LEU A 155 1.71 10.77 -15.51
CA LEU A 155 1.20 10.87 -14.15
C LEU A 155 0.31 9.65 -13.82
N TYR A 156 -0.62 9.30 -14.71
CA TYR A 156 -1.46 8.11 -14.54
C TYR A 156 -0.64 6.82 -14.48
N GLN A 157 0.38 6.70 -15.34
CA GLN A 157 1.31 5.57 -15.31
C GLN A 157 2.06 5.46 -13.98
N MET A 158 2.51 6.59 -13.41
CA MET A 158 3.17 6.61 -12.10
C MET A 158 2.26 6.14 -10.97
N ASP A 159 1.00 6.57 -10.96
CA ASP A 159 0.05 6.15 -9.92
C ASP A 159 -0.38 4.69 -10.07
N LEU A 160 -0.49 4.20 -11.30
CA LEU A 160 -0.66 2.78 -11.61
C LEU A 160 0.51 1.95 -11.07
N ASP A 161 1.75 2.33 -11.40
CA ASP A 161 2.97 1.66 -10.92
C ASP A 161 3.02 1.63 -9.38
N ARG A 162 2.64 2.73 -8.70
CA ARG A 162 2.59 2.80 -7.22
C ARG A 162 1.56 1.84 -6.63
N THR A 163 0.38 1.75 -7.25
CA THR A 163 -0.70 0.87 -6.80
C THR A 163 -0.36 -0.60 -7.02
N GLN A 164 0.21 -0.94 -8.18
CA GLN A 164 0.73 -2.27 -8.47
C GLN A 164 1.85 -2.66 -7.49
N PHE A 165 2.80 -1.76 -7.22
CA PHE A 165 3.86 -2.00 -6.24
C PHE A 165 3.28 -2.32 -4.87
N LEU A 166 2.31 -1.53 -4.40
CA LEU A 166 1.67 -1.73 -3.11
C LEU A 166 0.99 -3.11 -3.01
N LEU A 167 0.20 -3.49 -4.02
CA LEU A 167 -0.45 -4.80 -4.08
C LEU A 167 0.59 -5.93 -4.06
N ARG A 168 1.64 -5.83 -4.86
CA ARG A 168 2.72 -6.83 -4.92
C ARG A 168 3.47 -6.92 -3.59
N SER A 169 3.71 -5.80 -2.93
CA SER A 169 4.36 -5.74 -1.62
C SER A 169 3.52 -6.45 -0.56
N TYR A 170 2.21 -6.18 -0.51
CA TYR A 170 1.27 -6.88 0.37
C TYR A 170 1.29 -8.39 0.18
N LEU A 171 1.15 -8.86 -1.06
CA LEU A 171 1.16 -10.30 -1.35
C LEU A 171 2.51 -10.93 -1.03
N ARG A 172 3.63 -10.24 -1.28
CA ARG A 172 4.98 -10.76 -0.98
C ARG A 172 5.22 -10.92 0.51
N VAL A 173 4.82 -9.94 1.34
CA VAL A 173 4.94 -10.04 2.80
C VAL A 173 4.14 -11.23 3.32
N ARG A 174 2.92 -11.44 2.80
CA ARG A 174 2.10 -12.60 3.17
C ARG A 174 2.75 -13.92 2.81
N LEU A 175 3.25 -14.06 1.57
CA LEU A 175 3.96 -15.26 1.15
C LEU A 175 5.18 -15.56 2.02
N GLN A 176 5.96 -14.54 2.37
CA GLN A 176 7.11 -14.70 3.26
C GLN A 176 6.69 -15.25 4.64
N LYS A 177 5.62 -14.73 5.24
CA LYS A 177 5.10 -15.26 6.52
C LYS A 177 4.55 -16.68 6.38
N ILE A 178 3.90 -16.98 5.27
CA ILE A 178 3.39 -18.32 4.99
C ILE A 178 4.55 -19.31 4.91
N GLU A 179 5.64 -18.96 4.20
CA GLU A 179 6.85 -19.76 4.12
C GLU A 179 7.53 -19.94 5.49
N GLU A 180 7.56 -18.90 6.32
CA GLU A 180 8.17 -18.96 7.66
C GLU A 180 7.39 -19.88 8.61
N TYR A 181 6.06 -19.88 8.53
CA TYR A 181 5.18 -20.58 9.46
C TYR A 181 4.36 -21.72 8.80
N LEU A 182 4.90 -22.34 7.73
CA LEU A 182 4.24 -23.40 6.92
C LEU A 182 3.49 -24.43 7.76
N PHE A 183 4.22 -25.18 8.59
CA PHE A 183 3.65 -26.28 9.38
C PHE A 183 2.67 -25.79 10.45
N HIS A 184 2.93 -24.62 11.05
CA HIS A 184 2.06 -24.03 12.05
C HIS A 184 0.71 -23.61 11.45
N ILE A 185 0.74 -22.97 10.28
CA ILE A 185 -0.46 -22.53 9.55
C ILE A 185 -1.29 -23.74 9.13
N LEU A 186 -0.67 -24.79 8.58
CA LEU A 186 -1.39 -25.98 8.14
C LEU A 186 -2.01 -26.81 9.28
N LYS A 187 -1.45 -26.70 10.49
CA LYS A 187 -1.95 -27.41 11.68
C LYS A 187 -3.24 -26.80 12.25
N THR A 188 -3.46 -25.51 12.04
CA THR A 188 -4.55 -24.75 12.68
C THR A 188 -5.58 -24.29 11.65
N ASP A 189 -6.82 -24.78 11.75
CA ASP A 189 -7.91 -24.40 10.84
C ASP A 189 -8.18 -22.88 10.83
N ASP A 190 -8.06 -22.20 11.98
CA ASP A 190 -8.21 -20.74 12.04
C ASP A 190 -7.17 -20.02 11.16
N SER A 191 -5.92 -20.47 11.19
CA SER A 191 -4.85 -19.90 10.37
C SER A 191 -5.07 -20.19 8.89
N LEU A 192 -5.51 -21.40 8.53
CA LEU A 192 -5.87 -21.74 7.15
C LEU A 192 -7.00 -20.87 6.59
N ASN A 193 -8.00 -20.55 7.41
CA ASN A 193 -9.13 -19.71 7.01
C ASN A 193 -8.72 -18.24 6.78
N ARG A 194 -7.56 -17.81 7.28
CA ARG A 194 -6.98 -16.48 7.03
C ARG A 194 -6.26 -16.38 5.68
N LEU A 195 -6.03 -17.50 4.98
CA LEU A 195 -5.35 -17.53 3.68
C LEU A 195 -6.33 -17.50 2.50
N SER A 196 -5.89 -16.93 1.38
CA SER A 196 -6.57 -17.09 0.10
C SER A 196 -6.48 -18.54 -0.42
N LYS A 197 -7.38 -18.94 -1.32
CA LYS A 197 -7.32 -20.27 -1.96
C LYS A 197 -5.98 -20.54 -2.66
N GLN A 198 -5.40 -19.51 -3.28
CA GLN A 198 -4.10 -19.62 -3.94
C GLN A 198 -2.95 -19.77 -2.94
N GLU A 199 -3.01 -19.03 -1.83
CA GLU A 199 -2.06 -19.15 -0.72
C GLU A 199 -2.13 -20.53 -0.06
N GLN A 200 -3.33 -21.09 0.13
CA GLN A 200 -3.50 -22.45 0.66
C GLN A 200 -2.88 -23.51 -0.26
N MET A 201 -3.11 -23.40 -1.57
CA MET A 201 -2.48 -24.31 -2.54
C MET A 201 -0.96 -24.18 -2.52
N PHE A 202 -0.45 -22.96 -2.43
CA PHE A 202 0.98 -22.69 -2.31
C PHE A 202 1.58 -23.33 -1.04
N ALA A 203 0.97 -23.12 0.12
CA ALA A 203 1.44 -23.67 1.39
C ALA A 203 1.50 -25.21 1.37
N ARG A 204 0.46 -25.87 0.84
CA ARG A 204 0.43 -27.34 0.69
C ARG A 204 1.55 -27.84 -0.22
N ARG A 205 1.68 -27.22 -1.40
CA ARG A 205 2.72 -27.60 -2.37
C ARG A 205 4.13 -27.41 -1.79
N CYS A 206 4.38 -26.28 -1.13
CA CYS A 206 5.66 -26.00 -0.52
C CYS A 206 5.99 -27.02 0.59
N THR A 207 5.01 -27.40 1.39
CA THR A 207 5.16 -28.43 2.43
C THR A 207 5.49 -29.79 1.82
N ASP A 208 4.78 -30.19 0.76
CA ASP A 208 5.02 -31.47 0.07
C ASP A 208 6.42 -31.50 -0.58
N ASP A 209 6.83 -30.40 -1.22
CA ASP A 209 8.12 -30.29 -1.89
C ASP A 209 9.27 -30.27 -0.87
N LEU A 210 9.10 -29.55 0.24
CA LEU A 210 10.07 -29.51 1.34
C LEU A 210 10.20 -30.87 2.03
N GLY A 211 9.08 -31.55 2.31
CA GLY A 211 9.06 -32.89 2.89
C GLY A 211 9.82 -33.89 2.03
N LYS A 212 9.47 -33.97 0.73
CA LYS A 212 10.19 -34.84 -0.23
C LYS A 212 11.68 -34.54 -0.31
N HIS A 213 12.05 -33.26 -0.33
CA HIS A 213 13.44 -32.86 -0.42
C HIS A 213 14.23 -33.30 0.82
N LEU A 214 13.69 -33.06 2.02
CA LEU A 214 14.32 -33.44 3.27
C LEU A 214 14.38 -34.96 3.46
N ASP A 215 13.32 -35.68 3.06
CA ASP A 215 13.27 -37.14 3.06
C ASP A 215 14.40 -37.74 2.22
N GLN A 216 14.56 -37.26 0.99
CA GLN A 216 15.58 -37.75 0.05
C GLN A 216 17.00 -37.38 0.48
N THR A 217 17.17 -36.20 1.09
CA THR A 217 18.50 -35.66 1.38
C THR A 217 19.05 -36.16 2.71
N VAL A 218 18.24 -36.11 3.77
CA VAL A 218 18.68 -36.32 5.16
C VAL A 218 17.81 -37.30 5.93
N LEU A 219 16.49 -37.15 5.95
CA LEU A 219 15.64 -37.86 6.93
C LEU A 219 15.70 -39.39 6.74
N SER A 220 15.70 -39.88 5.50
CA SER A 220 15.85 -41.33 5.21
C SER A 220 17.19 -41.93 5.65
N LYS A 221 18.20 -41.10 5.93
CA LYS A 221 19.53 -41.53 6.40
C LYS A 221 19.67 -41.46 7.92
N LEU A 222 18.71 -40.85 8.61
CA LEU A 222 18.72 -40.75 10.07
C LEU A 222 18.13 -42.03 10.70
N PRO A 223 18.54 -42.37 11.94
CA PRO A 223 17.90 -43.43 12.69
C PRO A 223 16.40 -43.18 12.83
N ASP A 224 15.59 -44.26 12.89
CA ASP A 224 14.11 -44.20 12.89
C ASP A 224 13.52 -43.22 13.91
N ASN A 225 14.23 -43.00 15.02
CA ASN A 225 13.82 -42.07 16.08
C ASN A 225 13.83 -40.58 15.67
N TYR A 226 14.47 -40.22 14.56
CA TYR A 226 14.78 -38.84 14.13
C TYR A 226 14.34 -38.55 12.68
N GLN A 227 13.52 -39.40 12.07
CA GLN A 227 13.10 -39.23 10.67
C GLN A 227 11.95 -38.22 10.50
N SER A 228 11.38 -37.70 11.60
CA SER A 228 10.29 -36.75 11.53
C SER A 228 10.77 -35.33 11.22
N ILE A 229 10.01 -34.62 10.38
CA ILE A 229 10.20 -33.18 10.11
C ILE A 229 9.60 -32.29 11.21
N LEU A 230 8.60 -32.80 11.94
CA LEU A 230 7.81 -32.02 12.91
C LEU A 230 8.32 -32.19 14.35
N LYS A 231 9.02 -33.30 14.62
CA LYS A 231 9.42 -33.71 15.96
C LYS A 231 10.92 -33.92 16.05
N GLN A 232 11.52 -33.48 17.15
CA GLN A 232 12.93 -33.71 17.43
C GLN A 232 13.19 -35.20 17.68
N SER A 233 12.27 -35.91 18.32
CA SER A 233 12.39 -37.36 18.54
C SER A 233 11.03 -38.05 18.62
N ILE A 234 11.01 -39.37 18.54
CA ILE A 234 9.81 -40.19 18.80
C ILE A 234 9.26 -40.04 20.23
N THR A 235 10.06 -39.55 21.17
CA THR A 235 9.64 -39.32 22.57
C THR A 235 8.98 -37.95 22.73
N SER A 236 9.10 -37.06 21.75
CA SER A 236 8.41 -35.77 21.75
C SER A 236 6.90 -35.99 21.58
N GLU A 237 6.12 -35.59 22.59
CA GLU A 237 4.64 -35.69 22.54
C GLU A 237 4.06 -34.72 21.52
N GLU A 238 4.61 -33.50 21.47
CA GLU A 238 4.20 -32.42 20.58
C GLU A 238 5.16 -32.20 19.41
N ASP A 239 4.74 -31.37 18.45
CA ASP A 239 5.55 -30.97 17.29
C ASP A 239 6.49 -29.82 17.69
N ASP A 240 7.56 -30.18 18.40
CA ASP A 240 8.55 -29.25 18.98
C ASP A 240 9.51 -28.61 17.96
N MET A 241 9.52 -29.08 16.70
CA MET A 241 10.34 -28.52 15.62
C MET A 241 9.56 -27.56 14.68
N VAL A 242 8.31 -27.24 15.01
CA VAL A 242 7.46 -26.35 14.20
C VAL A 242 7.61 -24.90 14.66
N PRO A 243 8.14 -23.98 13.82
CA PRO A 243 8.22 -22.57 14.17
C PRO A 243 6.81 -21.97 14.27
N ALA A 244 6.57 -21.21 15.34
CA ALA A 244 5.30 -20.53 15.59
C ALA A 244 5.52 -19.00 15.73
N PRO A 245 4.54 -18.18 15.33
CA PRO A 245 4.63 -16.73 15.44
C PRO A 245 4.66 -16.29 16.91
N ARG A 246 5.57 -15.36 17.23
CA ARG A 246 5.77 -14.86 18.61
C ARG A 246 4.80 -13.72 18.91
N LEU A 247 3.68 -14.02 19.58
CA LEU A 247 2.64 -13.05 19.92
C LEU A 247 3.08 -12.03 20.99
N ASP A 248 4.12 -12.33 21.77
CA ASP A 248 4.71 -11.41 22.75
C ASP A 248 5.60 -10.31 22.11
N THR A 249 5.69 -10.27 20.77
CA THR A 249 6.46 -9.25 20.06
C THR A 249 5.83 -7.87 20.26
N PHE A 250 6.65 -6.88 20.59
CA PHE A 250 6.19 -5.50 20.72
C PHE A 250 6.02 -4.84 19.36
N VAL A 251 4.91 -4.12 19.19
CA VAL A 251 4.56 -3.40 17.97
C VAL A 251 4.13 -1.98 18.31
N ILE A 252 4.30 -1.08 17.34
CA ILE A 252 3.79 0.30 17.42
C ILE A 252 2.42 0.32 16.77
N CYS A 253 1.44 0.84 17.49
CA CYS A 253 0.08 0.94 17.00
C CYS A 253 -0.54 2.30 17.31
N LYS A 254 -1.63 2.59 16.59
CA LYS A 254 -2.41 3.81 16.69
C LYS A 254 -3.88 3.42 16.83
N ALA A 255 -4.54 3.89 17.89
CA ALA A 255 -5.96 3.63 18.10
C ALA A 255 -6.80 4.62 17.27
N LYS A 256 -7.83 4.13 16.57
CA LYS A 256 -8.77 5.00 15.83
C LYS A 256 -9.77 5.70 16.72
N GLN A 257 -10.07 5.08 17.84
CA GLN A 257 -11.03 5.53 18.83
C GLN A 257 -10.42 5.29 20.21
N TYR A 258 -10.98 5.94 21.21
CA TYR A 258 -10.63 5.65 22.59
C TYR A 258 -10.90 4.17 22.90
N LEU A 259 -9.90 3.46 23.42
CA LEU A 259 -10.04 2.07 23.84
C LEU A 259 -9.84 1.97 25.34
N SER A 260 -10.83 1.37 26.00
CA SER A 260 -10.80 1.11 27.43
C SER A 260 -10.25 -0.28 27.72
N SER A 261 -9.95 -0.56 28.99
CA SER A 261 -9.45 -1.87 29.42
C SER A 261 -10.39 -3.04 29.09
N MET A 262 -11.68 -2.78 28.82
CA MET A 262 -12.66 -3.82 28.44
C MET A 262 -12.51 -4.28 26.99
N ASP A 263 -11.90 -3.47 26.12
CA ASP A 263 -11.65 -3.82 24.71
C ASP A 263 -10.37 -4.64 24.54
N ILE A 264 -9.49 -4.64 25.55
CA ILE A 264 -8.20 -5.32 25.58
C ILE A 264 -8.37 -6.65 26.33
N GLU A 265 -7.70 -7.72 25.91
CA GLU A 265 -7.81 -9.00 26.64
C GLU A 265 -7.32 -8.85 28.09
N PRO A 266 -8.19 -9.13 29.10
CA PRO A 266 -7.90 -8.84 30.50
C PRO A 266 -6.92 -9.83 31.14
N GLU A 267 -6.55 -10.90 30.43
CA GLU A 267 -5.89 -12.06 31.04
C GLU A 267 -4.39 -11.83 31.31
N TYR A 268 -3.78 -10.74 30.81
CA TYR A 268 -2.32 -10.56 30.88
C TYR A 268 -1.77 -9.14 31.17
N SER A 269 -2.58 -8.10 31.43
CA SER A 269 -2.03 -6.74 31.64
C SER A 269 -2.69 -5.92 32.74
N THR A 270 -1.87 -5.61 33.76
CA THR A 270 -2.11 -4.53 34.73
C THR A 270 -1.60 -3.17 34.21
N GLU A 271 -0.87 -3.14 33.08
CA GLU A 271 -0.06 -1.97 32.67
C GLU A 271 -0.65 -1.11 31.54
N ILE A 272 -1.61 -1.62 30.75
CA ILE A 272 -2.25 -0.85 29.67
C ILE A 272 -3.74 -0.74 29.98
N THR A 273 -4.12 0.36 30.61
CA THR A 273 -5.51 0.59 31.03
C THR A 273 -6.32 1.27 29.92
N GLU A 274 -5.69 2.17 29.15
CA GLU A 274 -6.40 3.04 28.21
C GLU A 274 -5.50 3.38 27.01
N MET A 275 -6.08 3.47 25.81
CA MET A 275 -5.42 4.01 24.62
C MET A 275 -6.20 5.20 24.09
N GLU A 276 -5.54 6.36 24.03
CA GLU A 276 -6.12 7.56 23.46
C GLU A 276 -6.22 7.47 21.93
N ARG A 277 -7.24 8.13 21.38
CA ARG A 277 -7.42 8.23 19.93
C ARG A 277 -6.23 8.95 19.31
N ASP A 278 -5.75 8.41 18.21
CA ASP A 278 -4.68 8.94 17.38
C ASP A 278 -3.28 9.03 18.03
N LEU A 279 -3.11 8.53 19.26
CA LEU A 279 -1.82 8.47 19.93
C LEU A 279 -1.04 7.19 19.56
N LEU A 280 0.24 7.35 19.25
CA LEU A 280 1.16 6.23 19.00
C LEU A 280 1.51 5.55 20.32
N THR A 281 1.25 4.25 20.40
CA THR A 281 1.51 3.45 21.60
C THR A 281 2.38 2.24 21.25
N PHE A 282 3.29 1.87 22.13
CA PHE A 282 4.15 0.70 22.01
C PHE A 282 3.67 -0.39 22.96
N VAL A 283 3.23 -1.53 22.43
CA VAL A 283 2.52 -2.59 23.21
C VAL A 283 2.85 -3.98 22.67
N CYS A 284 2.72 -5.03 23.50
CA CYS A 284 2.82 -6.39 22.99
C CYS A 284 1.63 -6.73 22.09
N TYR A 285 1.90 -7.37 20.96
CA TYR A 285 0.90 -7.71 19.96
C TYR A 285 -0.26 -8.55 20.52
N LYS A 286 0.01 -9.49 21.42
CA LYS A 286 -1.02 -10.34 22.06
C LYS A 286 -2.21 -9.55 22.63
N PHE A 287 -1.97 -8.36 23.20
CA PHE A 287 -3.00 -7.56 23.85
C PHE A 287 -3.92 -6.87 22.84
N ILE A 288 -3.37 -6.51 21.68
CA ILE A 288 -4.08 -5.73 20.67
C ILE A 288 -4.59 -6.58 19.51
N LYS A 289 -4.37 -7.90 19.53
CA LYS A 289 -4.80 -8.82 18.47
C LYS A 289 -6.31 -8.69 18.20
N LYS A 290 -7.15 -8.80 19.22
CA LYS A 290 -8.61 -8.67 19.07
C LYS A 290 -9.06 -7.29 18.58
N PRO A 291 -8.62 -6.16 19.18
CA PRO A 291 -8.90 -4.83 18.64
C PRO A 291 -8.42 -4.59 17.20
N LEU A 292 -7.29 -5.20 16.82
CA LEU A 292 -6.75 -5.14 15.46
C LEU A 292 -7.65 -5.88 14.46
N GLU A 293 -8.08 -7.10 14.80
CA GLU A 293 -9.02 -7.90 14.00
C GLU A 293 -10.39 -7.19 13.85
N GLN A 294 -10.80 -6.42 14.87
CA GLN A 294 -12.01 -5.59 14.82
C GLN A 294 -11.83 -4.28 14.04
N GLY A 295 -10.61 -3.97 13.58
CA GLY A 295 -10.30 -2.73 12.84
C GLY A 295 -10.33 -1.46 13.69
N LYS A 296 -10.29 -1.57 15.03
CA LYS A 296 -10.24 -0.44 15.98
C LYS A 296 -8.84 0.14 16.14
N ILE A 297 -7.82 -0.66 15.85
CA ILE A 297 -6.40 -0.29 15.90
C ILE A 297 -5.78 -0.46 14.52
N ASP A 298 -4.77 0.37 14.24
CA ASP A 298 -3.86 0.22 13.11
C ASP A 298 -2.42 0.07 13.60
N LEU A 299 -1.67 -0.81 12.95
CA LEU A 299 -0.23 -0.90 13.13
C LEU A 299 0.46 0.12 12.22
N VAL A 300 1.64 0.55 12.63
CA VAL A 300 2.41 1.63 11.98
C VAL A 300 3.56 1.07 11.17
#